data_AF-A0AAQ5YRI6-F1
#
_entry.id   AF-A0AAQ5YRI6-F1
#
_cell.length_a   1.000
_cell.length_b   1.000
_cell.length_c   1.000
_cell.angle_alpha   90.00
_cell.angle_beta   90.00
_cell.angle_gamma   90.00
#
_symmetry.space_group_name_H-M   'P 1'
#
loop_
_entity.id
_entity.type
_entity.pdbx_description
1 polymer ?
#
loop_
_entity_poly.entity_id
_entity_poly.type
_entity_poly.pdbx_seq_one_letter_code
_entity_poly.pdbx_strand_id
1 'polypeptide(L)'
;MDRKHPYFSFRCLLDYISIPYKSFDNNKCDKSTSCPGKSTCCKTLTGAWACCPLPQAVCCDDHIHCCPHGTVCNLAAETCDDPSGSSPSLRWLAKVSAVTSQAKDEKCDKQTMCPGGTTCCKKNSGQWACCPLPQVSFLLHGGLRAF
;
A
#
# COMPACT_ATOMS: atom_id res chain seq x y z
N MET A 1 2.75 -34.86 30.37
CA MET A 1 3.72 -33.91 30.95
C MET A 1 5.10 -34.28 30.43
N ASP A 2 5.91 -33.27 30.10
CA ASP A 2 7.33 -33.35 29.70
C ASP A 2 7.60 -33.94 28.29
N ARG A 3 8.50 -33.44 27.44
CA ARG A 3 9.48 -32.33 27.50
C ARG A 3 10.11 -32.12 26.10
N LYS A 4 10.45 -30.86 25.79
CA LYS A 4 11.59 -30.34 24.99
C LYS A 4 11.69 -30.57 23.45
N HIS A 5 11.55 -29.44 22.72
CA HIS A 5 12.28 -29.06 21.49
C HIS A 5 13.79 -29.37 21.60
N PRO A 6 14.57 -29.71 20.53
CA PRO A 6 14.83 -28.82 19.37
C PRO A 6 15.23 -29.56 18.06
N TYR A 7 15.50 -28.82 16.97
CA TYR A 7 15.97 -29.29 15.64
C TYR A 7 14.97 -30.06 14.78
N PHE A 8 14.42 -29.43 13.73
CA PHE A 8 14.23 -30.17 12.48
C PHE A 8 14.66 -29.34 11.26
N SER A 9 15.63 -29.94 10.59
CA SER A 9 16.43 -29.48 9.47
C SER A 9 15.70 -29.79 8.16
N PHE A 10 15.76 -28.84 7.24
CA PHE A 10 15.69 -28.97 5.77
C PHE A 10 14.66 -29.92 5.10
N ARG A 11 13.78 -29.25 4.32
CA ARG A 11 13.33 -29.55 2.94
C ARG A 11 11.97 -30.24 2.72
N CYS A 12 11.05 -29.39 2.26
CA CYS A 12 10.04 -29.56 1.21
C CYS A 12 9.38 -30.94 1.03
N LEU A 13 8.20 -31.07 1.63
CA LEU A 13 7.03 -31.75 1.09
C LEU A 13 5.85 -30.79 1.37
N LEU A 14 5.56 -29.82 0.52
CA LEU A 14 4.54 -29.89 -0.54
C LEU A 14 3.14 -30.42 -0.13
N ASP A 15 2.77 -30.45 1.16
CA ASP A 15 1.40 -30.83 1.58
C ASP A 15 0.87 -30.02 2.79
N TYR A 16 1.08 -28.69 2.82
CA TYR A 16 0.37 -27.78 3.74
C TYR A 16 -0.31 -26.62 2.99
N ILE A 17 -0.84 -26.93 1.81
CA ILE A 17 -1.65 -26.02 0.99
C ILE A 17 -3.09 -26.07 1.51
N SER A 18 -3.41 -25.19 2.48
CA SER A 18 -4.73 -24.54 2.63
C SER A 18 -4.82 -23.68 3.90
N ILE A 19 -3.80 -22.88 4.23
CA ILE A 19 -4.10 -21.62 4.93
C ILE A 19 -4.69 -20.74 3.84
N PRO A 20 -5.95 -20.29 3.91
CA PRO A 20 -6.41 -19.23 3.03
C PRO A 20 -5.54 -18.03 3.40
N TYR A 21 -4.47 -17.79 2.64
CA TYR A 21 -3.86 -16.48 2.58
C TYR A 21 -4.96 -15.62 1.99
N LYS A 22 -5.79 -15.09 2.89
CA LYS A 22 -7.04 -14.40 2.62
C LYS A 22 -6.70 -13.44 1.49
N SER A 23 -7.19 -13.74 0.29
CA SER A 23 -7.00 -12.85 -0.85
C SER A 23 -7.43 -11.50 -0.34
N PHE A 24 -6.49 -10.56 -0.29
CA PHE A 24 -6.80 -9.19 0.06
C PHE A 24 -7.67 -8.73 -1.10
N ASP A 25 -8.99 -8.85 -0.95
CA ASP A 25 -9.94 -8.51 -2.00
C ASP A 25 -9.66 -7.07 -2.37
N ASN A 26 -9.01 -6.86 -3.52
CA ASN A 26 -8.70 -5.53 -3.97
C ASN A 26 -10.03 -4.86 -4.29
N ASN A 27 -10.41 -3.86 -3.50
CA ASN A 27 -11.65 -3.14 -3.71
C ASN A 27 -11.53 -2.35 -5.02
N LYS A 28 -12.30 -2.78 -6.02
CA LYS A 28 -12.29 -2.15 -7.35
C LYS A 28 -12.90 -0.76 -7.26
N CYS A 29 -12.12 0.25 -7.65
CA CYS A 29 -12.56 1.62 -7.80
C CYS A 29 -13.25 1.83 -9.16
N ASP A 30 -12.68 1.21 -10.20
CA ASP A 30 -13.26 1.16 -11.53
C ASP A 30 -12.85 -0.14 -12.27
N LYS A 31 -13.01 -0.16 -13.61
CA LYS A 31 -12.67 -1.31 -14.46
C LYS A 31 -11.17 -1.66 -14.43
N SER A 32 -10.32 -0.67 -14.21
CA SER A 32 -8.86 -0.74 -14.35
C SER A 32 -8.11 -0.36 -13.08
N THR A 33 -8.79 0.02 -12.00
CA THR A 33 -8.18 0.59 -10.81
C THR A 33 -8.80 -0.04 -9.58
N SER A 34 -7.94 -0.44 -8.65
CA SER A 34 -8.34 -1.04 -7.40
C SER A 34 -7.46 -0.55 -6.27
N CYS A 35 -8.03 -0.50 -5.08
CA CYS A 35 -7.28 -0.32 -3.86
C CYS A 35 -7.08 -1.66 -3.17
N PRO A 36 -6.02 -1.80 -2.36
CA PRO A 36 -5.75 -3.08 -1.73
C PRO A 36 -6.69 -3.26 -0.53
N GLY A 37 -7.40 -4.38 -0.50
CA GLY A 37 -8.19 -4.86 0.63
C GLY A 37 -9.40 -4.01 0.97
N LYS A 38 -9.47 -3.53 2.22
CA LYS A 38 -10.59 -2.71 2.70
C LYS A 38 -10.34 -1.20 2.60
N SER A 39 -9.38 -0.80 1.78
CA SER A 39 -9.11 0.61 1.52
C SER A 39 -10.33 1.28 0.85
N THR A 40 -10.41 2.60 0.86
CA THR A 40 -11.50 3.35 0.21
C THR A 40 -10.99 4.05 -1.04
N CYS A 41 -11.74 3.94 -2.13
CA CYS A 41 -11.43 4.62 -3.39
C CYS A 41 -11.83 6.09 -3.31
N CYS A 42 -10.85 6.99 -3.43
CA CYS A 42 -11.06 8.43 -3.47
C CYS A 42 -10.53 9.00 -4.78
N LYS A 43 -11.24 9.99 -5.34
CA LYS A 43 -10.74 10.72 -6.51
C LYS A 43 -9.68 11.74 -6.11
N THR A 44 -8.74 11.96 -7.01
CA THR A 44 -7.78 13.06 -7.01
C THR A 44 -8.34 14.25 -7.77
N LEU A 45 -7.65 15.39 -7.73
CA LEU A 45 -8.05 16.62 -8.43
C LEU A 45 -8.17 16.42 -9.95
N THR A 46 -7.34 15.55 -10.51
CA THR A 46 -7.35 15.21 -11.95
C THR A 46 -8.45 14.21 -12.32
N GLY A 47 -9.24 13.74 -11.35
CA GLY A 47 -10.26 12.71 -11.54
C GLY A 47 -9.71 11.28 -11.55
N ALA A 48 -8.40 11.10 -11.37
CA ALA A 48 -7.79 9.78 -11.19
C ALA A 48 -8.15 9.19 -9.82
N TRP A 49 -7.88 7.89 -9.63
CA TRP A 49 -8.14 7.20 -8.37
C TRP A 49 -6.90 7.15 -7.48
N ALA A 50 -7.15 7.35 -6.20
CA ALA A 50 -6.22 7.12 -5.11
C ALA A 50 -6.93 6.33 -4.00
N CYS A 51 -6.16 5.75 -3.11
CA CYS A 51 -6.64 4.88 -2.05
C CYS A 51 -6.46 5.54 -0.70
N CYS A 52 -7.51 5.52 0.11
CA CYS A 52 -7.42 5.75 1.53
C CYS A 52 -7.23 4.41 2.23
N PRO A 53 -6.19 4.25 3.07
CA PRO A 53 -5.93 2.99 3.76
C PRO A 53 -6.99 2.69 4.84
N LEU A 54 -7.93 3.61 5.07
CA LEU A 54 -9.04 3.46 5.99
C LEU A 54 -10.27 2.86 5.27
N PRO A 55 -11.01 1.96 5.92
CA PRO A 55 -12.29 1.48 5.41
C PRO A 55 -13.38 2.52 5.54
N GLN A 56 -14.22 2.63 4.51
CA GLN A 56 -15.35 3.57 4.43
C GLN A 56 -14.93 5.01 4.77
N ALA A 57 -13.75 5.40 4.30
CA ALA A 57 -13.17 6.71 4.57
C ALA A 57 -13.98 7.82 3.91
N VAL A 58 -13.98 8.99 4.53
CA VAL A 58 -14.49 10.23 3.95
C VAL A 58 -13.38 10.85 3.11
N CYS A 59 -13.61 10.97 1.80
CA CYS A 59 -12.68 11.65 0.90
C CYS A 59 -12.84 13.17 1.06
N CYS A 60 -11.77 13.86 1.43
CA CYS A 60 -11.83 15.31 1.59
C CYS A 60 -11.75 16.04 0.23
N ASP A 61 -12.33 17.24 0.17
CA ASP A 61 -12.40 18.10 -1.03
C ASP A 61 -11.05 18.73 -1.41
N ASP A 62 -10.03 18.58 -0.57
CA ASP A 62 -8.66 18.92 -0.93
C ASP A 62 -8.07 17.94 -1.97
N HIS A 63 -8.78 16.85 -2.24
CA HIS A 63 -8.41 15.78 -3.15
C HIS A 63 -7.12 15.01 -2.80
N ILE A 64 -6.47 15.32 -1.68
CA ILE A 64 -5.20 14.71 -1.26
C ILE A 64 -5.38 13.90 0.02
N HIS A 65 -6.27 14.31 0.92
CA HIS A 65 -6.46 13.68 2.22
C HIS A 65 -7.82 12.98 2.37
N CYS A 66 -7.91 12.18 3.42
CA CYS A 66 -9.14 11.53 3.83
C CYS A 66 -9.20 11.30 5.34
N CYS A 67 -10.43 11.10 5.78
CA CYS A 67 -10.80 11.00 7.17
C CYS A 67 -11.48 9.65 7.48
N PRO A 68 -11.42 9.18 8.73
CA PRO A 68 -12.10 7.96 9.14
C PRO A 68 -13.63 8.10 8.99
N HIS A 69 -14.30 6.96 8.88
CA HIS A 69 -15.76 6.91 8.79
C HIS A 69 -16.42 7.64 9.97
N GLY A 70 -17.45 8.44 9.68
CA GLY A 70 -18.21 9.16 10.70
C GLY A 70 -17.60 10.50 11.14
N THR A 71 -16.52 10.95 10.50
CA THR A 71 -15.91 12.26 10.78
C THR A 71 -16.09 13.22 9.60
N VAL A 72 -15.88 14.52 9.85
CA VAL A 72 -15.99 15.59 8.86
C VAL A 72 -14.62 16.20 8.60
N CYS A 73 -14.26 16.37 7.33
CA CYS A 73 -13.01 17.02 6.96
C CYS A 73 -13.04 18.51 7.30
N ASN A 74 -12.12 18.95 8.15
CA ASN A 74 -11.86 20.36 8.41
C ASN A 74 -10.61 20.79 7.62
N LEU A 75 -10.83 21.39 6.46
CA LEU A 75 -9.75 21.81 5.55
C LEU A 75 -8.88 22.93 6.14
N ALA A 76 -9.44 23.77 7.03
CA ALA A 76 -8.71 24.89 7.62
C ALA A 76 -7.79 24.44 8.76
N ALA A 77 -8.22 23.46 9.55
CA ALA A 77 -7.45 22.91 10.66
C ALA A 77 -6.60 21.68 10.27
N GLU A 78 -6.78 21.17 9.05
CA GLU A 78 -6.13 19.95 8.56
C GLU A 78 -6.45 18.71 9.42
N THR A 79 -7.70 18.64 9.86
CA THR A 79 -8.19 17.61 10.78
C THR A 79 -9.48 16.95 10.31
N CYS A 80 -9.80 15.84 10.96
CA CYS A 80 -11.07 15.15 10.90
C CYS A 80 -11.78 15.41 12.22
N ASP A 81 -12.85 16.18 12.15
CA ASP A 81 -13.62 16.57 13.33
C ASP A 81 -14.79 15.59 13.55
N ASP A 82 -15.07 15.31 14.81
CA ASP A 82 -16.28 14.57 15.17
C ASP A 82 -17.50 15.47 15.01
N PRO A 83 -18.53 15.08 14.23
CA PRO A 83 -19.71 15.91 14.01
C PRO A 83 -20.49 16.19 15.29
N SER A 84 -20.31 15.37 16.35
CA SER A 84 -20.95 15.56 17.66
C SER A 84 -20.11 16.38 18.63
N GLY A 85 -18.89 16.81 18.23
CA GLY A 85 -17.93 17.50 19.10
C GLY A 85 -17.51 16.71 20.35
N SER A 86 -17.80 15.40 20.38
CA SER A 86 -17.63 14.54 21.56
C SER A 86 -16.25 13.87 21.59
N SER A 87 -15.58 13.81 20.44
CA SER A 87 -14.22 13.30 20.30
C SER A 87 -13.25 14.40 19.85
N PRO A 88 -11.98 14.33 20.27
CA PRO A 88 -10.97 15.27 19.80
C PRO A 88 -10.75 15.16 18.29
N SER A 89 -10.43 16.28 17.65
CA SER A 89 -10.05 16.34 16.24
C SER A 89 -8.85 15.44 15.97
N LEU A 90 -8.99 14.56 14.98
CA LEU A 90 -7.91 13.68 14.53
C LEU A 90 -7.17 14.32 13.36
N ARG A 91 -5.90 13.98 13.18
CA ARG A 91 -5.20 14.33 11.94
C ARG A 91 -5.77 13.53 10.78
N TRP A 92 -6.01 14.19 9.66
CA TRP A 92 -6.37 13.51 8.43
C TRP A 92 -5.19 12.71 7.86
N LEU A 93 -5.49 11.80 6.94
CA LEU A 93 -4.50 10.90 6.36
C LEU A 93 -4.37 11.15 4.86
N ALA A 94 -3.13 11.14 4.35
CA ALA A 94 -2.90 11.28 2.93
C ALA A 94 -3.37 10.03 2.16
N LYS A 95 -3.95 10.25 0.98
CA LYS A 95 -4.25 9.20 0.02
C LYS A 95 -2.95 8.60 -0.50
N VAL A 96 -2.96 7.30 -0.80
CA VAL A 96 -1.89 6.59 -1.50
C VAL A 96 -2.29 6.30 -2.94
N SER A 97 -1.34 6.07 -3.83
CA SER A 97 -1.64 5.76 -5.23
C SER A 97 -2.48 4.48 -5.35
N ALA A 98 -3.49 4.51 -6.22
CA ALA A 98 -4.27 3.31 -6.50
C ALA A 98 -3.52 2.33 -7.40
N VAL A 99 -3.80 1.04 -7.22
CA VAL A 99 -3.25 -0.02 -8.06
C VAL A 99 -4.05 -0.01 -9.35
N THR A 100 -3.44 0.44 -10.43
CA THR A 100 -4.04 0.34 -11.75
C THR A 100 -3.59 -0.97 -12.40
N SER A 101 -4.48 -1.66 -13.11
CA SER A 101 -4.14 -2.73 -14.04
C SER A 101 -3.29 -2.24 -15.22
N GLN A 102 -3.08 -0.93 -15.31
CA GLN A 102 -2.15 -0.26 -16.21
C GLN A 102 -0.86 0.22 -15.53
N ALA A 103 -0.64 -0.08 -14.25
CA ALA A 103 0.69 -0.07 -13.67
C ALA A 103 1.41 -1.23 -14.33
N LYS A 104 1.90 -0.95 -15.56
CA LYS A 104 2.62 -1.89 -16.40
C LYS A 104 3.65 -2.55 -15.52
N ASP A 105 3.63 -3.88 -15.51
CA ASP A 105 4.69 -4.63 -14.88
C ASP A 105 6.02 -4.07 -15.39
N GLU A 106 6.77 -3.41 -14.51
CA GLU A 106 8.02 -2.79 -14.90
C GLU A 106 8.99 -3.94 -15.21
N LYS A 107 9.32 -4.10 -16.48
CA LYS A 107 10.22 -5.14 -16.95
C LYS A 107 11.66 -4.71 -16.64
N CYS A 108 12.21 -5.24 -15.56
CA CYS A 108 13.58 -4.94 -15.13
C CYS A 108 14.62 -5.65 -16.02
N ASP A 109 14.31 -6.89 -16.45
CA ASP A 109 15.10 -7.67 -17.40
C ASP A 109 14.27 -8.76 -18.12
N LYS A 110 14.91 -9.80 -18.68
CA LYS A 110 14.22 -10.91 -19.36
C LYS A 110 13.43 -11.83 -18.43
N GLN A 111 13.75 -11.89 -17.14
CA GLN A 111 13.18 -12.82 -16.15
C GLN A 111 12.47 -12.11 -14.98
N THR A 112 12.68 -10.82 -14.79
CA THR A 112 12.28 -10.06 -13.61
C THR A 112 11.29 -8.98 -14.03
N MET A 113 10.06 -9.12 -13.55
CA MET A 113 8.95 -8.19 -13.76
C MET A 113 8.40 -7.81 -12.40
N CYS A 114 8.23 -6.51 -12.16
CA CYS A 114 7.74 -6.00 -10.90
C CYS A 114 6.26 -5.63 -10.98
N PRO A 115 5.42 -6.15 -10.07
CA PRO A 115 3.99 -5.87 -10.08
C PRO A 115 3.73 -4.38 -9.81
N GLY A 116 2.62 -3.88 -10.36
CA GLY A 116 2.22 -2.49 -10.24
C GLY A 116 2.33 -1.92 -8.81
N GLY A 117 3.01 -0.78 -8.67
CA GLY A 117 3.29 -0.15 -7.38
C GLY A 117 4.64 -0.52 -6.75
N THR A 118 5.45 -1.33 -7.43
CA THR A 118 6.85 -1.63 -7.06
C THR A 118 7.82 -1.23 -8.17
N THR A 119 9.06 -0.86 -7.83
CA THR A 119 10.10 -0.39 -8.76
C THR A 119 11.28 -1.37 -8.87
N CYS A 120 11.99 -1.35 -10.00
CA CYS A 120 13.15 -2.21 -10.25
C CYS A 120 14.43 -1.77 -9.50
N CYS A 121 15.02 -2.66 -8.70
CA CYS A 121 16.28 -2.45 -7.98
C CYS A 121 17.32 -3.51 -8.36
N LYS A 122 18.57 -3.11 -8.62
CA LYS A 122 19.68 -4.03 -8.93
C LYS A 122 20.54 -4.29 -7.68
N LYS A 123 20.72 -5.56 -7.33
CA LYS A 123 21.55 -5.99 -6.19
C LYS A 123 23.04 -5.94 -6.55
N ASN A 124 23.92 -5.96 -5.54
CA ASN A 124 25.37 -6.09 -5.72
C ASN A 124 25.80 -7.39 -6.43
N SER A 125 24.92 -8.40 -6.45
CA SER A 125 25.12 -9.64 -7.22
C SER A 125 24.77 -9.49 -8.71
N GLY A 126 24.33 -8.32 -9.17
CA GLY A 126 23.91 -8.05 -10.55
C GLY A 126 22.48 -8.48 -10.89
N GLN A 127 21.76 -9.12 -9.96
CA GLN A 127 20.37 -9.56 -10.14
C GLN A 127 19.36 -8.45 -9.80
N TRP A 128 18.23 -8.45 -10.50
CA TRP A 128 17.10 -7.55 -10.27
C TRP A 128 16.16 -8.03 -9.16
N ALA A 129 15.48 -7.10 -8.50
CA ALA A 129 14.46 -7.31 -7.48
C ALA A 129 13.44 -6.16 -7.48
N CYS A 130 12.28 -6.35 -6.84
CA CYS A 130 11.20 -5.35 -6.75
C CYS A 130 11.20 -4.64 -5.40
N CYS A 131 11.14 -3.31 -5.41
CA CYS A 131 11.19 -2.44 -4.23
C CYS A 131 9.87 -1.65 -4.06
N PRO A 132 9.34 -1.50 -2.83
CA PRO A 132 8.07 -0.81 -2.58
C PRO A 132 8.14 0.74 -2.53
N LEU A 133 9.29 1.37 -2.82
CA LEU A 133 9.45 2.83 -2.75
C LEU A 133 9.46 3.47 -4.16
N PRO A 134 8.51 4.37 -4.47
CA PRO A 134 8.42 5.00 -5.78
C PRO A 134 9.40 6.16 -6.00
N GLN A 135 10.26 6.51 -5.03
CA GLN A 135 11.11 7.70 -5.10
C GLN A 135 12.45 7.50 -4.36
N VAL A 136 13.33 6.61 -4.83
CA VAL A 136 14.73 6.66 -4.41
C VAL A 136 15.61 6.49 -5.63
N SER A 137 16.06 7.62 -6.19
CA SER A 137 17.22 7.66 -7.07
C SER A 137 18.39 7.07 -6.30
N PHE A 138 18.81 5.86 -6.66
CA PHE A 138 20.10 5.30 -6.27
C PHE A 138 21.18 6.26 -6.75
N LEU A 139 21.62 7.18 -5.90
CA LEU A 139 22.88 7.86 -6.11
C LEU A 139 23.97 6.79 -5.97
N LEU A 140 24.82 6.72 -6.99
CA LEU A 140 25.80 5.67 -7.28
C LEU A 140 26.92 5.47 -6.23
N HIS A 141 26.79 5.94 -5.00
CA HIS A 141 27.80 5.70 -3.96
C HIS A 141 27.14 5.40 -2.61
N GLY A 142 27.46 4.22 -2.06
CA GLY A 142 26.78 3.59 -0.94
C GLY A 142 26.59 4.50 0.28
N GLY A 143 25.33 4.63 0.71
CA GLY A 143 24.94 5.23 1.97
C GLY A 143 23.45 5.58 1.96
N LEU A 144 22.66 4.89 2.80
CA LEU A 144 21.29 5.34 3.10
C LEU A 144 21.40 6.62 3.93
N ARG A 145 20.94 7.74 3.40
CA ARG A 145 20.48 8.87 4.21
C ARG A 145 19.02 9.15 3.86
N ALA A 146 18.16 9.04 4.87
CA ALA A 146 16.85 9.64 4.88
C ALA A 146 17.01 11.13 5.22
N PHE A 147 16.19 12.00 4.62
CA PHE A 147 15.90 13.30 5.22
C PHE A 147 14.92 13.09 6.37
#